data_AF-A0A817CX11-F1
#
_entry.id   AF-A0A817CX11-F1
#
_cell.length_a   1.000
_cell.length_b   1.000
_cell.length_c   1.000
_cell.angle_alpha   90.00
_cell.angle_beta   90.00
_cell.angle_gamma   90.00
#
_symmetry.space_group_name_H-M   'P 1'
#
loop_
_entity.id
_entity.type
_entity.pdbx_description
1 polymer ?
#
loop_
_entity_poly.entity_id
_entity_poly.type
_entity_poly.pdbx_seq_one_letter_code
_entity_poly.pdbx_strand_id
1 'polypeptide(L)'
;MPKKDYGQCLVCDDVAIGINFGAPTCMPCKAFFRRNAVKLATQEFICEDDGDCIITDKYRRSCNCCRLAKCFRVGMKKSLMLTNEEREARNKLVTLNRLKRGQMPKPQCLIWVCIN
;
A
#
# COMPACT_ATOMS: atom_id res chain seq x y z
N MET A 1 -23.79 10.82 1.16
CA MET A 1 -23.19 10.90 -0.19
C MET A 1 -22.92 9.48 -0.67
N PRO A 2 -23.44 9.03 -1.82
CA PRO A 2 -23.13 7.71 -2.36
C PRO A 2 -21.63 7.64 -2.68
N LYS A 3 -20.97 6.56 -2.26
CA LYS A 3 -19.56 6.33 -2.59
C LYS A 3 -19.46 6.08 -4.10
N LYS A 4 -18.50 6.73 -4.76
CA LYS A 4 -18.17 6.44 -6.16
C LYS A 4 -17.80 4.97 -6.28
N ASP A 5 -18.44 4.27 -7.20
CA ASP A 5 -18.10 2.90 -7.54
C ASP A 5 -16.86 2.88 -8.42
N TYR A 6 -15.84 2.14 -7.99
CA TYR A 6 -14.59 1.95 -8.72
C TYR A 6 -14.48 0.55 -9.34
N GLY A 7 -15.54 -0.26 -9.21
CA GLY A 7 -15.60 -1.64 -9.66
C GLY A 7 -14.74 -2.59 -8.80
N GLN A 8 -14.14 -3.57 -9.47
CA GLN A 8 -13.29 -4.57 -8.85
C GLN A 8 -11.81 -4.17 -8.89
N CYS A 9 -11.06 -4.67 -7.90
CA CYS A 9 -9.62 -4.50 -7.82
C CYS A 9 -8.95 -5.31 -8.94
N LEU A 10 -8.33 -4.63 -9.90
CA LEU A 10 -7.71 -5.32 -11.05
C LEU A 10 -6.59 -6.31 -10.66
N VAL A 11 -6.07 -6.23 -9.43
CA VAL A 11 -5.07 -7.17 -8.91
C VAL A 11 -5.68 -8.46 -8.36
N CYS A 12 -6.80 -8.42 -7.65
CA CYS A 12 -7.30 -9.57 -6.87
C CYS A 12 -8.82 -9.70 -6.82
N ASP A 13 -9.55 -8.93 -7.62
CA ASP A 13 -11.00 -9.00 -7.83
C ASP A 13 -11.89 -8.62 -6.62
N ASP A 14 -11.28 -8.43 -5.44
CA ASP A 14 -11.86 -7.76 -4.26
C ASP A 14 -12.39 -6.34 -4.60
N VAL A 15 -13.27 -5.77 -3.78
CA VAL A 15 -13.90 -4.47 -4.05
C VAL A 15 -12.87 -3.34 -4.10
N ALA A 16 -12.84 -2.58 -5.20
CA ALA A 16 -11.97 -1.43 -5.34
C ALA A 16 -12.50 -0.26 -4.49
N ILE A 17 -11.58 0.41 -3.79
CA ILE A 17 -11.91 1.57 -2.95
C ILE A 17 -11.57 2.91 -3.63
N GLY A 18 -10.94 2.85 -4.80
CA GLY A 18 -10.40 4.00 -5.50
C GLY A 18 -9.37 3.62 -6.56
N ILE A 19 -8.95 4.63 -7.32
CA ILE A 19 -7.76 4.57 -8.16
C ILE A 19 -6.55 4.79 -7.26
N ASN A 20 -5.73 3.76 -7.03
CA ASN A 20 -4.50 3.89 -6.26
C ASN A 20 -3.30 3.62 -7.15
N PHE A 21 -2.38 4.57 -7.20
CA PHE A 21 -1.16 4.49 -7.99
C PHE A 21 -1.41 4.21 -9.49
N GLY A 22 -2.56 4.60 -10.02
CA GLY A 22 -2.89 4.48 -11.45
C GLY A 22 -3.93 3.42 -11.81
N ALA A 23 -4.35 2.55 -10.87
CA ALA A 23 -5.32 1.48 -11.16
C ALA A 23 -6.42 1.35 -10.08
N PRO A 24 -7.65 0.93 -10.45
CA PRO A 24 -8.69 0.54 -9.50
C PRO A 24 -8.20 -0.62 -8.62
N THR A 25 -8.13 -0.38 -7.30
CA THR A 25 -7.59 -1.37 -6.36
C THR A 25 -8.25 -1.31 -4.99
N CYS A 26 -8.27 -2.46 -4.30
CA CYS A 26 -8.73 -2.59 -2.92
C CYS A 26 -7.68 -2.07 -1.91
N MET A 27 -8.09 -1.87 -0.66
CA MET A 27 -7.19 -1.38 0.41
C MET A 27 -5.94 -2.29 0.61
N PRO A 28 -6.07 -3.62 0.64
CA PRO A 28 -4.90 -4.49 0.82
C PRO A 28 -3.89 -4.40 -0.32
N CYS A 29 -4.34 -4.34 -1.59
CA CYS A 29 -3.43 -4.22 -2.74
C CYS A 29 -2.76 -2.85 -2.80
N LYS A 30 -3.46 -1.76 -2.44
CA LYS A 30 -2.85 -0.44 -2.23
C LYS A 30 -1.72 -0.48 -1.21
N ALA A 31 -1.95 -1.07 -0.03
CA ALA A 31 -0.95 -1.12 1.04
C ALA A 31 0.22 -2.07 0.71
N PHE A 32 -0.08 -3.17 0.02
CA PHE A 32 0.92 -4.11 -0.48
C PHE A 32 1.86 -3.43 -1.49
N PHE A 33 1.31 -2.77 -2.52
CA PHE A 33 2.10 -2.09 -3.53
C PHE A 33 3.00 -1.02 -2.91
N ARG A 34 2.47 -0.17 -2.02
CA ARG A 34 3.26 0.86 -1.32
C ARG A 34 4.48 0.31 -0.58
N ARG A 35 4.37 -0.86 0.06
CA ARG A 35 5.47 -1.47 0.83
C ARG A 35 6.52 -2.14 -0.06
N ASN A 36 6.08 -2.68 -1.19
CA ASN A 36 6.86 -3.66 -1.94
C ASN A 36 7.34 -3.17 -3.30
N ALA A 37 6.74 -2.12 -3.85
CA ALA A 37 7.12 -1.64 -5.18
C ALA A 37 8.60 -1.20 -5.24
N VAL A 38 9.19 -0.75 -4.13
CA VAL A 38 10.62 -0.39 -4.06
C VAL A 38 11.56 -1.60 -3.90
N LYS A 39 11.02 -2.79 -3.60
CA LYS A 39 11.78 -4.00 -3.25
C LYS A 39 11.85 -5.06 -4.37
N LEU A 40 11.57 -4.69 -5.63
CA LEU A 40 11.37 -5.64 -6.74
C LEU A 40 12.54 -6.61 -7.01
N ALA A 41 13.72 -6.37 -6.42
CA ALA A 41 14.91 -7.20 -6.57
C ALA A 41 15.39 -7.86 -5.25
N THR A 42 14.53 -7.98 -4.23
CA THR A 42 14.89 -8.69 -2.99
C THR A 42 14.54 -10.18 -3.07
N GLN A 43 15.24 -11.01 -2.29
CA GLN A 43 14.94 -12.45 -2.15
C GLN A 43 13.49 -12.72 -1.69
N GLU A 44 12.80 -11.74 -1.09
CA GLU A 44 11.38 -11.82 -0.69
C GLU A 44 10.40 -11.90 -1.88
N PHE A 45 10.88 -11.71 -3.12
CA PHE A 45 10.05 -11.67 -4.34
C PHE A 45 10.40 -12.78 -5.35
N ILE A 46 10.75 -13.97 -4.85
CA ILE A 46 10.87 -15.19 -5.66
C ILE A 46 9.51 -15.90 -5.66
N CYS A 47 9.08 -16.39 -6.82
CA CYS A 47 7.92 -17.28 -6.91
C CYS A 47 8.38 -18.72 -6.63
N GLU A 48 7.61 -19.47 -5.86
CA GLU A 48 7.88 -20.89 -5.57
C GLU A 48 7.30 -21.82 -6.65
N ASP A 49 6.43 -21.29 -7.52
CA ASP A 49 5.83 -21.98 -8.67
C ASP A 49 6.40 -21.39 -9.99
N ASP A 50 5.58 -21.37 -11.06
CA ASP A 50 5.97 -20.97 -12.42
C ASP A 50 5.88 -19.44 -12.72
N GLY A 51 5.65 -18.61 -11.69
CA GLY A 51 5.59 -17.15 -11.86
C GLY A 51 4.26 -16.61 -12.43
N ASP A 52 3.21 -17.44 -12.46
CA ASP A 52 1.90 -17.13 -13.03
C ASP A 52 0.72 -17.35 -12.05
N CYS A 53 1.02 -17.48 -10.74
CA CYS A 53 0.01 -17.77 -9.71
C CYS A 53 -1.26 -16.91 -9.84
N ILE A 54 -2.42 -17.56 -9.73
CA ILE A 54 -3.72 -16.87 -9.76
C ILE A 54 -3.87 -16.01 -8.49
N ILE A 55 -4.02 -14.71 -8.69
CA ILE A 55 -4.19 -13.74 -7.59
C ILE A 55 -5.66 -13.34 -7.48
N THR A 56 -6.33 -13.86 -6.43
CA THR A 56 -7.70 -13.49 -6.01
C THR A 56 -7.71 -12.94 -4.58
N ASP A 57 -8.85 -12.51 -4.06
CA ASP A 57 -9.00 -12.01 -2.69
C ASP A 57 -8.52 -13.02 -1.61
N LYS A 58 -8.75 -14.31 -1.89
CA LYS A 58 -8.42 -15.48 -1.07
C LYS A 58 -6.96 -15.90 -1.21
N TYR A 59 -6.42 -15.88 -2.42
CA TYR A 59 -5.07 -16.41 -2.71
C TYR A 59 -3.97 -15.33 -2.87
N ARG A 60 -4.31 -14.04 -2.79
CA ARG A 60 -3.32 -12.93 -2.87
C ARG A 60 -2.25 -12.90 -1.77
N ARG A 61 -2.28 -13.81 -0.79
CA ARG A 61 -1.20 -13.95 0.21
C ARG A 61 -0.24 -15.09 -0.13
N SER A 62 -0.61 -15.98 -1.04
CA SER A 62 0.17 -17.17 -1.38
C SER A 62 1.44 -16.85 -2.15
N CYS A 63 1.43 -15.81 -2.99
CA CYS A 63 2.62 -15.42 -3.75
C CYS A 63 2.79 -13.90 -3.80
N ASN A 64 3.79 -13.39 -3.08
CA ASN A 64 4.14 -11.97 -3.12
C ASN A 64 4.73 -11.58 -4.48
N CYS A 65 5.55 -12.45 -5.10
CA CYS A 65 6.11 -12.27 -6.44
C CYS A 65 5.04 -11.96 -7.48
N CYS A 66 4.15 -12.93 -7.72
CA CYS A 66 3.08 -12.82 -8.72
C CYS A 66 2.09 -11.68 -8.40
N ARG A 67 1.81 -11.43 -7.12
CA ARG A 67 0.97 -10.29 -6.74
C ARG A 67 1.62 -8.95 -7.09
N LEU A 68 2.90 -8.77 -6.83
CA LEU A 68 3.60 -7.52 -7.17
C LEU A 68 3.73 -7.36 -8.68
N ALA A 69 4.05 -8.45 -9.39
CA ALA A 69 4.07 -8.47 -10.85
C ALA A 69 2.70 -8.06 -11.43
N LYS A 70 1.59 -8.61 -10.91
CA LYS A 70 0.23 -8.25 -11.34
C LYS A 70 -0.09 -6.78 -11.02
N CYS A 71 0.34 -6.23 -9.88
CA CYS A 71 0.19 -4.80 -9.59
C CYS A 71 0.80 -3.92 -10.70
N PHE A 72 2.02 -4.22 -11.15
CA PHE A 72 2.63 -3.49 -12.26
C PHE A 72 1.92 -3.73 -13.58
N ARG A 73 1.53 -4.98 -13.87
CA ARG A 73 0.83 -5.37 -15.10
C ARG A 73 -0.49 -4.62 -15.29
N VAL A 74 -1.23 -4.37 -14.20
CA VAL A 74 -2.48 -3.59 -14.25
C VAL A 74 -2.28 -2.08 -14.24
N GLY A 75 -1.03 -1.60 -14.31
CA GLY A 75 -0.70 -0.18 -14.48
C GLY A 75 -0.42 0.58 -13.18
N MET A 76 -0.18 -0.10 -12.05
CA MET A 76 0.26 0.61 -10.84
C MET A 76 1.70 1.13 -11.00
N LYS A 77 1.93 2.42 -10.70
CA LYS A 77 3.21 3.11 -10.94
C LYS A 77 3.88 3.57 -9.63
N LYS A 78 5.18 3.28 -9.49
CA LYS A 78 6.02 3.78 -8.38
C LYS A 78 6.10 5.31 -8.37
N SER A 79 6.12 5.93 -9.55
CA SER A 79 6.22 7.39 -9.71
C SER A 79 5.02 8.16 -9.15
N LEU A 80 3.91 7.48 -8.83
CA LEU A 80 2.75 8.07 -8.15
C LEU A 80 2.81 7.92 -6.63
N MET A 81 3.92 7.41 -6.08
CA MET A 81 4.22 7.44 -4.66
C MET A 81 4.95 8.72 -4.30
N LEU A 82 4.67 9.24 -3.11
CA LEU A 82 5.43 10.37 -2.56
C LEU A 82 6.88 9.96 -2.34
N THR A 83 7.79 10.86 -2.70
CA THR A 83 9.21 10.75 -2.33
C THR A 83 9.37 10.85 -0.81
N ASN A 84 10.56 10.54 -0.30
CA ASN A 84 10.84 10.68 1.12
C ASN A 84 10.75 12.15 1.55
N GLU A 85 11.24 13.07 0.73
CA GLU A 85 11.20 14.51 0.96
C GLU A 85 9.76 15.03 1.00
N GLU A 86 8.92 14.64 0.03
CA GLU A 86 7.50 15.01 -0.01
C GLU A 86 6.72 14.44 1.19
N ARG A 87 7.05 13.22 1.60
CA ARG A 87 6.44 12.57 2.78
C ARG A 87 6.83 13.32 4.05
N GLU A 88 8.09 13.69 4.21
CA GLU A 88 8.56 14.46 5.35
C GLU A 88 7.93 15.85 5.40
N ALA A 89 7.87 16.56 4.27
CA ALA A 89 7.20 17.85 4.16
C ALA A 89 5.72 17.76 4.56
N ARG A 90 5.02 16.73 4.06
CA ARG A 90 3.63 16.44 4.46
C ARG A 90 3.51 16.16 5.95
N ASN A 91 4.39 15.34 6.51
CA ASN A 91 4.37 15.00 7.94
C ASN A 91 4.60 16.25 8.81
N LYS A 92 5.54 17.11 8.45
CA LYS A 92 5.78 18.41 9.12
C LYS A 92 4.51 19.27 9.08
N LEU A 93 3.87 19.39 7.93
CA LEU A 93 2.61 20.14 7.79
C LEU A 93 1.49 19.57 8.67
N VAL A 94 1.33 18.24 8.71
CA VAL A 94 0.33 17.57 9.57
C VAL A 94 0.60 17.84 11.05
N THR A 95 1.86 17.75 11.49
CA THR A 95 2.26 18.05 12.86
C THR A 95 1.97 19.51 13.23
N LEU A 96 2.37 20.47 12.38
CA LEU A 96 2.09 21.89 12.58
C LEU A 96 0.58 22.16 12.66
N ASN A 97 -0.22 21.52 11.81
CA ASN A 97 -1.68 21.67 11.82
C ASN A 97 -2.33 21.09 13.08
N ARG A 98 -1.77 20.05 13.71
CA ARG A 98 -2.24 19.54 15.00
C ARG A 98 -1.92 20.50 16.14
N LEU A 99 -0.69 21.03 16.17
CA LEU A 99 -0.26 22.01 17.17
C LEU A 99 -1.14 23.27 17.13
N LYS A 100 -1.43 23.79 15.92
CA LYS A 100 -2.35 24.92 15.74
C LYS A 100 -3.76 24.67 16.26
N ARG A 101 -4.22 23.42 16.26
CA ARG A 101 -5.54 23.02 16.78
C ARG A 101 -5.53 22.67 18.27
N GLY A 102 -4.41 22.90 18.97
CA GLY A 102 -4.23 22.51 20.37
C GLY A 102 -4.26 20.99 20.60
N GLN A 103 -4.14 20.18 19.55
CA GLN A 103 -4.08 18.73 19.67
C GLN A 103 -2.63 18.32 19.94
N MET A 104 -2.32 18.00 21.19
CA MET A 104 -1.02 17.46 21.56
C MET A 104 -0.75 16.19 20.73
N PRO A 105 0.46 16.04 20.16
CA PRO A 105 0.85 14.80 19.53
C PRO A 105 0.75 13.68 20.57
N LYS A 106 0.04 12.59 20.23
CA LYS A 106 0.02 11.40 21.08
C LYS A 106 1.48 11.00 21.34
N PRO A 107 1.90 10.77 22.60
CA PRO A 107 3.25 10.33 22.88
C PRO A 107 3.53 9.09 22.02
N GLN A 108 4.65 9.12 21.30
CA GLN A 108 5.15 7.96 20.59
C GLN A 108 5.22 6.85 21.64
N CYS A 109 4.43 5.79 21.48
CA CYS A 109 4.56 4.62 22.34
C CYS A 109 5.98 4.10 22.10
N LEU A 110 6.90 4.44 23.00
CA LEU A 110 8.21 3.84 23.05
C LEU A 110 7.92 2.37 23.34
N ILE A 111 8.25 1.51 22.39
CA ILE A 111 8.06 0.04 22.41
C ILE A 111 8.68 -0.62 23.66
N TRP A 112 9.37 0.14 24.51
CA TRP A 112 10.12 -0.29 25.68
C TRP A 112 9.28 -0.65 26.93
N VAL A 113 7.96 -0.43 26.96
CA VAL A 113 7.11 -0.73 28.15
C VAL A 113 6.13 -1.89 27.92
N CYS A 114 6.41 -2.80 26.98
CA CYS A 114 5.62 -4.03 26.80
C CYS A 114 6.47 -5.31 26.87
N ILE A 115 7.64 -5.26 27.50
CA ILE A 115 8.47 -6.44 27.82
C ILE A 115 8.78 -6.46 29.33
N ASN A 116 7.75 -6.32 30.16
CA ASN A 116 7.71 -6.90 31.49
C ASN A 116 6.34 -7.55 31.66
#